data_AF-A0A453A6F5-F1
#
_entry.id   AF-A0A453A6F5-F1
#
_cell.length_a   1.000
_cell.length_b   1.000
_cell.length_c   1.000
_cell.angle_alpha   90.00
_cell.angle_beta   90.00
_cell.angle_gamma   90.00
#
_symmetry.space_group_name_H-M   'P 1'
#
loop_
_entity.id
_entity.type
_entity.pdbx_description
1 polymer ?
#
loop_
_entity_poly.entity_id
_entity_poly.type
_entity_poly.pdbx_seq_one_letter_code
_entity_poly.pdbx_strand_id
1 'polypeptide(L)'
;MGLGTPVNLPVFRAGIQTELPRFPRFRSIQVLDGSNNGKPHWVQTTVNLDDHIILPRLDPAVSASDPDKAVEDYVSSLSTLPMDRSRPLWEFHFLDFATSEATSTTVLRLHHSIGDGMSIMTLLMASSRSTADRARLPAMPPLPRRTGAIYQQRTRPPLSSIGDYLAWIWSYFVLVWHTLVDIALLNATLLFLRDPRTMFTRVPDKVKSPRRKRLVHRSLNLDDVKLMKTAMNCVPKAI
;
A
#
# COMPACT_ATOMS: atom_id res chain seq x y z
N MET A 1 -4.79 -10.06 -8.06
CA MET A 1 -4.57 -9.65 -9.46
C MET A 1 -5.23 -10.69 -10.34
N GLY A 2 -6.23 -10.29 -11.13
CA GLY A 2 -6.83 -11.17 -12.14
C GLY A 2 -5.97 -11.23 -13.40
N LEU A 3 -5.89 -12.41 -14.02
CA LEU A 3 -5.15 -12.66 -15.24
C LEU A 3 -6.10 -13.27 -16.29
N GLY A 4 -6.00 -12.81 -17.53
CA GLY A 4 -6.81 -13.33 -18.65
C GLY A 4 -6.33 -14.68 -19.20
N THR A 5 -5.26 -15.25 -18.65
CA THR A 5 -4.76 -16.58 -18.99
C THR A 5 -4.21 -17.27 -17.74
N PRO A 6 -4.22 -18.62 -17.68
CA PRO A 6 -3.57 -19.36 -16.61
C PRO A 6 -2.08 -19.04 -16.52
N VAL A 7 -1.54 -19.03 -15.31
CA VAL A 7 -0.12 -18.73 -15.08
C VAL A 7 0.75 -19.91 -15.49
N ASN A 8 1.70 -19.66 -16.39
CA ASN A 8 2.78 -20.61 -16.64
C ASN A 8 3.79 -20.57 -15.48
N LEU A 9 3.63 -21.48 -14.51
CA LEU A 9 4.46 -21.54 -13.30
C LEU A 9 5.97 -21.67 -13.58
N PRO A 10 6.44 -22.53 -14.51
CA PRO A 10 7.86 -22.58 -14.87
C PRO A 10 8.41 -21.22 -15.33
N VAL A 11 7.69 -20.52 -16.20
CA VAL A 11 8.09 -19.19 -16.69
C VAL A 11 8.08 -18.17 -15.56
N PHE A 12 7.04 -18.17 -14.73
CA PHE A 12 6.96 -17.29 -13.56
C PHE A 12 8.12 -17.54 -12.58
N ARG A 13 8.42 -18.81 -12.28
CA ARG A 13 9.54 -19.22 -11.43
C ARG A 13 10.86 -18.70 -11.96
N ALA A 14 11.15 -18.90 -13.25
CA ALA A 14 12.36 -18.41 -13.90
C ALA A 14 12.46 -16.86 -13.85
N GLY A 15 11.35 -16.17 -14.04
CA GLY A 15 11.27 -14.71 -13.92
C GLY A 15 11.64 -14.23 -12.51
N ILE A 16 11.06 -14.83 -11.48
CA ILE A 16 11.37 -14.50 -10.08
C ILE A 16 12.84 -14.80 -9.75
N GLN A 17 13.39 -15.93 -10.19
CA GLN A 17 14.81 -16.25 -9.99
C GLN A 17 15.73 -15.20 -10.60
N THR A 18 15.36 -14.66 -11.76
CA THR A 18 16.14 -13.64 -12.48
C THR A 18 16.07 -12.28 -11.79
N GLU A 19 14.91 -11.90 -11.26
CA GLU A 19 14.69 -10.58 -10.64
C GLU A 19 15.11 -10.51 -9.16
N LEU A 20 15.03 -11.62 -8.42
CA LEU A 20 15.36 -11.68 -6.99
C LEU A 20 16.71 -11.06 -6.59
N PRO A 21 17.81 -11.27 -7.35
CA PRO A 21 19.11 -10.65 -7.04
C PRO A 21 19.07 -9.11 -7.00
N ARG A 22 18.17 -8.48 -7.74
CA ARG A 22 18.01 -7.01 -7.78
C ARG A 22 17.35 -6.45 -6.54
N PHE A 23 16.69 -7.30 -5.75
CA PHE A 23 15.90 -6.89 -4.59
C PHE A 23 16.39 -7.57 -3.30
N PRO A 24 17.47 -7.05 -2.68
CA PRO A 24 18.08 -7.64 -1.48
C PRO A 24 17.10 -7.97 -0.36
N ARG A 25 16.07 -7.13 -0.14
CA ARG A 25 15.05 -7.31 0.91
C ARG A 25 14.18 -8.56 0.72
N PHE A 26 13.93 -8.97 -0.53
CA PHE A 26 13.17 -10.19 -0.83
C PHE A 26 14.00 -11.45 -0.60
N ARG A 27 15.30 -11.31 -0.36
CA ARG A 27 16.22 -12.38 -0.01
C ARG A 27 16.69 -12.28 1.44
N SER A 28 15.99 -11.53 2.29
CA SER A 28 16.39 -11.34 3.68
C SER A 28 15.36 -11.90 4.67
N ILE A 29 15.88 -12.41 5.79
CA ILE A 29 15.12 -12.78 6.97
C ILE A 29 15.43 -11.84 8.12
N GLN A 30 14.47 -11.64 9.01
CA GLN A 30 14.65 -10.81 10.20
C GLN A 30 15.17 -11.69 11.34
N VAL A 31 16.41 -11.48 11.74
CA VAL A 31 17.08 -12.23 12.81
C VAL A 31 17.13 -11.39 14.08
N LEU A 32 16.81 -12.02 15.20
CA LEU A 32 17.04 -11.49 16.54
C LEU A 32 18.23 -12.27 17.11
N ASP A 33 19.41 -11.67 17.10
CA ASP A 33 20.60 -12.26 17.70
C ASP A 33 20.93 -11.55 19.02
N GLY A 34 21.43 -12.30 20.01
CA GLY A 34 21.93 -11.77 21.27
C GLY A 34 23.15 -10.86 21.10
N SER A 35 23.92 -11.06 20.02
CA SER A 35 25.09 -10.26 19.64
C SER A 35 24.81 -8.75 19.45
N ASN A 36 23.61 -8.37 18.99
CA ASN A 36 23.26 -6.98 18.66
C ASN A 36 22.32 -6.35 19.71
N ASN A 37 22.58 -6.57 21.00
CA ASN A 37 21.71 -6.13 22.11
C ASN A 37 20.22 -6.50 21.92
N GLY A 38 19.94 -7.63 21.26
CA GLY A 38 18.57 -8.07 20.95
C GLY A 38 17.83 -7.22 19.90
N LYS A 39 18.52 -6.33 19.17
CA LYS A 39 17.91 -5.55 18.09
C LYS A 39 17.72 -6.41 16.84
N PRO A 40 16.51 -6.40 16.24
CA PRO A 40 16.27 -7.13 15.00
C PRO A 40 17.07 -6.51 13.85
N HIS A 41 17.69 -7.36 13.05
CA HIS A 41 18.39 -6.95 11.83
C HIS A 41 18.08 -7.93 10.70
N TRP A 42 18.43 -7.55 9.48
CA TRP A 42 18.13 -8.34 8.29
C TRP A 42 19.38 -9.07 7.82
N VAL A 43 19.26 -10.37 7.58
CA VAL A 43 20.33 -11.22 7.08
C VAL A 43 19.89 -11.82 5.75
N GLN A 44 20.77 -11.79 4.75
CA GLN A 44 20.50 -12.40 3.47
C GLN A 44 20.53 -13.93 3.58
N THR A 45 19.60 -14.59 2.89
CA THR A 45 19.47 -16.04 2.85
C THR A 45 19.25 -16.52 1.42
N THR A 46 19.46 -17.82 1.20
CA THR A 46 19.07 -18.51 -0.03
C THR A 46 17.56 -18.68 -0.03
N VAL A 47 16.91 -18.26 -1.12
CA VAL A 47 15.46 -18.34 -1.25
C VAL A 47 15.08 -19.66 -1.93
N ASN A 48 14.28 -20.48 -1.25
CA ASN A 48 13.62 -21.62 -1.86
C ASN A 48 12.25 -21.19 -2.42
N LEU A 49 12.11 -21.16 -3.74
CA LEU A 49 10.87 -20.68 -4.38
C LEU A 49 9.65 -21.57 -4.13
N ASP A 50 9.85 -22.85 -3.84
CA ASP A 50 8.73 -23.77 -3.58
C ASP A 50 8.01 -23.44 -2.26
N ASP A 51 8.68 -22.74 -1.34
CA ASP A 51 8.07 -22.25 -0.09
C ASP A 51 7.28 -20.95 -0.28
N HIS A 52 7.50 -20.25 -1.41
CA HIS A 52 6.92 -18.95 -1.70
C HIS A 52 5.90 -18.98 -2.84
N ILE A 53 5.90 -20.00 -3.70
CA ILE A 53 4.93 -20.19 -4.78
C ILE A 53 3.93 -21.25 -4.33
N ILE A 54 2.74 -20.81 -3.93
CA ILE A 54 1.73 -21.65 -3.29
C ILE A 54 0.56 -21.85 -4.26
N LEU A 55 0.23 -23.11 -4.49
CA LEU A 55 -0.99 -23.51 -5.20
C LEU A 55 -1.98 -24.06 -4.17
N PRO A 56 -2.86 -23.23 -3.59
CA PRO A 56 -3.83 -23.70 -2.62
C PRO A 56 -4.81 -24.66 -3.27
N ARG A 57 -5.10 -25.76 -2.57
CA ARG A 57 -6.18 -26.67 -2.93
C ARG A 57 -7.46 -26.15 -2.29
N LEU A 58 -8.30 -25.52 -3.10
CA LEU A 58 -9.65 -25.13 -2.70
C LEU A 58 -10.63 -26.25 -3.06
N ASP A 59 -11.74 -26.33 -2.31
CA ASP A 59 -12.81 -27.27 -2.61
C ASP A 59 -13.42 -26.92 -3.98
N PRO A 60 -13.33 -27.81 -4.98
CA PRO A 60 -13.86 -27.56 -6.31
C PRO A 60 -15.35 -27.23 -6.31
N ALA A 61 -16.13 -27.79 -5.38
CA ALA A 61 -17.56 -27.51 -5.28
C ALA A 61 -17.83 -26.06 -4.83
N VAL A 62 -17.02 -25.53 -3.91
CA VAL A 62 -17.12 -24.15 -3.42
C VAL A 62 -16.67 -23.17 -4.52
N SER A 63 -15.54 -23.44 -5.16
CA SER A 63 -15.03 -22.61 -6.24
C SER A 63 -15.93 -22.60 -7.48
N ALA A 64 -16.64 -23.69 -7.77
CA ALA A 64 -17.58 -23.74 -8.89
C ALA A 64 -18.90 -23.01 -8.61
N SER A 65 -19.37 -23.00 -7.36
CA SER A 65 -20.64 -22.35 -6.99
C SER A 65 -20.54 -20.82 -6.96
N ASP A 66 -19.44 -20.27 -6.44
CA ASP A 66 -19.21 -18.83 -6.34
C ASP A 66 -17.70 -18.56 -6.36
N PRO A 67 -17.09 -18.48 -7.56
CA PRO A 67 -15.64 -18.37 -7.69
C PRO A 67 -15.10 -17.05 -7.13
N ASP A 68 -15.83 -15.95 -7.28
CA ASP A 68 -15.43 -14.65 -6.74
C ASP A 68 -15.37 -14.70 -5.21
N LYS A 69 -16.43 -15.23 -4.57
CA LYS A 69 -16.46 -15.39 -3.12
C LYS A 69 -15.40 -16.37 -2.62
N ALA A 70 -15.09 -17.43 -3.37
CA ALA A 70 -14.01 -18.34 -3.03
C ALA A 70 -12.65 -17.63 -2.96
N VAL A 71 -12.37 -16.72 -3.92
CA VAL A 71 -11.18 -15.86 -3.87
C VAL A 71 -11.23 -14.93 -2.65
N GLU A 72 -12.35 -14.24 -2.43
CA GLU A 72 -12.52 -13.31 -1.30
C GLU A 72 -12.30 -13.98 0.06
N ASP A 73 -12.92 -15.14 0.27
CA ASP A 73 -12.76 -15.94 1.48
C ASP A 73 -11.32 -16.42 1.62
N TYR A 74 -10.70 -16.89 0.54
CA TYR A 74 -9.30 -17.31 0.58
C TYR A 74 -8.37 -16.16 1.01
N VAL A 75 -8.43 -15.00 0.35
CA VAL A 75 -7.61 -13.84 0.72
C VAL A 75 -7.92 -13.36 2.14
N SER A 76 -9.19 -13.41 2.54
CA SER A 76 -9.62 -13.10 3.90
C SER A 76 -8.95 -14.02 4.94
N SER A 77 -8.80 -15.31 4.64
CA SER A 77 -8.11 -16.27 5.53
C SER A 77 -6.60 -15.99 5.68
N LEU A 78 -5.94 -15.53 4.61
CA LEU A 78 -4.52 -15.16 4.63
C LEU A 78 -4.23 -14.00 5.60
N SER A 79 -5.23 -13.15 5.90
CA SER A 79 -5.08 -12.04 6.84
C SER A 79 -4.90 -12.47 8.31
N THR A 80 -5.29 -13.70 8.64
CA THR A 80 -5.24 -14.25 10.01
C THR A 80 -4.17 -15.31 10.21
N LEU A 81 -3.67 -15.90 9.14
CA LEU A 81 -2.60 -16.90 9.22
C LEU A 81 -1.27 -16.22 9.61
N PRO A 82 -0.42 -16.84 10.43
CA PRO A 82 0.95 -16.37 10.60
C PRO A 82 1.76 -16.56 9.31
N MET A 83 2.84 -15.80 9.16
CA MET A 83 3.89 -16.08 8.17
C MET A 83 5.09 -16.67 8.90
N ASP A 84 5.72 -17.67 8.30
CA ASP A 84 6.95 -18.25 8.84
C ASP A 84 8.10 -17.24 8.74
N ARG A 85 8.69 -16.91 9.90
CA ARG A 85 9.77 -15.92 10.02
C ARG A 85 11.16 -16.50 9.75
N SER A 86 11.27 -17.82 9.56
CA SER A 86 12.53 -18.49 9.17
C SER A 86 12.87 -18.26 7.69
N ARG A 87 11.91 -17.77 6.90
CA ARG A 87 12.04 -17.51 5.46
C ARG A 87 11.68 -16.06 5.12
N PRO A 88 12.09 -15.54 3.95
CA PRO A 88 11.69 -14.21 3.50
C PRO A 88 10.18 -14.02 3.52
N LEU A 89 9.70 -12.90 4.03
CA LEU A 89 8.28 -12.74 4.39
C LEU A 89 7.38 -12.32 3.22
N TRP A 90 7.37 -13.10 2.15
CA TRP A 90 6.51 -12.90 0.98
C TRP A 90 6.07 -14.25 0.39
N GLU A 91 4.90 -14.29 -0.22
CA GLU A 91 4.29 -15.49 -0.81
C GLU A 91 3.43 -15.08 -2.01
N PHE A 92 3.53 -15.81 -3.11
CA PHE A 92 2.61 -15.76 -4.24
C PHE A 92 1.66 -16.96 -4.16
N HIS A 93 0.36 -16.70 -4.16
CA HIS A 93 -0.66 -17.72 -4.18
C HIS A 93 -1.38 -17.68 -5.53
N PHE A 94 -1.42 -18.82 -6.22
CA PHE A 94 -2.02 -18.95 -7.55
C PHE A 94 -3.34 -19.72 -7.48
N LEU A 95 -4.42 -19.02 -7.81
CA LEU A 95 -5.78 -19.55 -7.88
C LEU A 95 -6.09 -19.85 -9.34
N ASP A 96 -5.98 -21.12 -9.73
CA ASP A 96 -6.13 -21.57 -11.11
C ASP A 96 -7.57 -22.01 -11.42
N PHE A 97 -8.49 -21.07 -11.30
CA PHE A 97 -9.88 -21.22 -11.73
C PHE A 97 -10.43 -19.86 -12.18
N ALA A 98 -11.39 -19.91 -13.10
CA ALA A 98 -12.01 -18.72 -13.65
C ALA A 98 -12.96 -18.07 -12.63
N THR A 99 -12.88 -16.75 -12.52
CA THR A 99 -13.80 -15.89 -11.78
C THR A 99 -14.61 -15.04 -12.77
N SER A 100 -15.48 -14.15 -12.30
CA SER A 100 -16.27 -13.29 -13.20
C SER A 100 -15.44 -12.35 -14.06
N GLU A 101 -14.22 -12.01 -13.61
CA GLU A 101 -13.36 -10.99 -14.24
C GLU A 101 -12.02 -11.54 -14.73
N ALA A 102 -11.67 -12.79 -14.42
CA ALA A 102 -10.35 -13.34 -14.71
C ALA A 102 -10.37 -14.86 -14.95
N THR A 103 -9.46 -15.36 -15.77
CA THR A 103 -9.27 -16.81 -15.99
C THR A 103 -8.47 -17.46 -14.85
N SER A 104 -7.59 -16.69 -14.21
CA SER A 104 -6.83 -17.10 -13.03
C SER A 104 -6.56 -15.89 -12.14
N THR A 105 -6.42 -16.09 -10.84
CA THR A 105 -6.13 -15.02 -9.88
C THR A 105 -4.82 -15.27 -9.16
N THR A 106 -3.93 -14.27 -9.13
CA THR A 106 -2.71 -14.27 -8.32
C THR A 106 -2.87 -13.38 -7.10
N VAL A 107 -2.49 -13.88 -5.93
CA VAL A 107 -2.50 -13.14 -4.66
C VAL A 107 -1.06 -13.01 -4.16
N LEU A 108 -0.56 -11.78 -4.09
CA LEU A 108 0.71 -11.47 -3.45
C LEU A 108 0.46 -11.14 -1.98
N ARG A 109 1.03 -11.96 -1.09
CA ARG A 109 1.03 -11.74 0.34
C ARG A 109 2.44 -11.40 0.79
N LEU A 110 2.59 -10.35 1.57
CA LEU A 110 3.89 -9.90 2.06
C LEU A 110 3.75 -9.26 3.43
N HIS A 111 4.84 -9.27 4.19
CA HIS A 111 4.91 -8.59 5.46
C HIS A 111 5.33 -7.12 5.28
N HIS A 112 4.69 -6.21 6.00
CA HIS A 112 4.90 -4.76 5.87
C HIS A 112 6.34 -4.30 6.20
N SER A 113 7.12 -5.13 6.89
CA SER A 113 8.54 -4.83 7.15
C SER A 113 9.43 -4.89 5.91
N ILE A 114 8.97 -5.49 4.81
CA ILE A 114 9.70 -5.55 3.53
C ILE A 114 9.68 -4.19 2.81
N GLY A 115 8.57 -3.47 2.92
CA GLY A 115 8.39 -2.18 2.26
C GLY A 115 7.03 -1.56 2.54
N ASP A 116 6.93 -0.26 2.25
CA ASP A 116 5.68 0.45 2.26
C ASP A 116 4.88 0.19 0.98
N GLY A 117 3.59 0.55 0.99
CA GLY A 117 2.70 0.28 -0.14
C GLY A 117 3.18 0.90 -1.45
N MET A 118 3.83 2.07 -1.40
CA MET A 118 4.40 2.72 -2.57
C MET A 118 5.60 1.96 -3.13
N SER A 119 6.57 1.58 -2.29
CA SER A 119 7.74 0.82 -2.75
C SER A 119 7.35 -0.53 -3.34
N ILE A 120 6.37 -1.21 -2.73
CA ILE A 120 5.83 -2.48 -3.24
C ILE A 120 5.15 -2.28 -4.59
N MET A 121 4.30 -1.26 -4.73
CA MET A 121 3.61 -0.98 -6.00
C MET A 121 4.60 -0.60 -7.11
N THR A 122 5.57 0.25 -6.78
CA THR A 122 6.68 0.61 -7.67
C THR A 122 7.46 -0.62 -8.11
N LEU A 123 7.79 -1.52 -7.19
CA LEU A 123 8.47 -2.76 -7.48
C LEU A 123 7.66 -3.63 -8.45
N LEU A 124 6.38 -3.82 -8.17
CA LEU A 124 5.49 -4.62 -8.99
C LEU A 124 5.39 -4.06 -10.41
N MET A 125 5.24 -2.74 -10.54
CA MET A 125 5.30 -2.06 -11.84
C MET A 125 6.66 -2.24 -12.50
N ALA A 126 7.77 -2.07 -11.76
CA ALA A 126 9.14 -2.21 -12.27
C ALA A 126 9.46 -3.63 -12.75
N SER A 127 8.81 -4.64 -12.16
CA SER A 127 8.92 -6.05 -12.55
C SER A 127 7.99 -6.45 -13.71
N SER A 128 7.11 -5.55 -14.16
CA SER A 128 6.17 -5.79 -15.26
C SER A 128 6.71 -5.22 -16.57
N ARG A 129 6.34 -5.77 -17.72
CA ARG A 129 6.67 -5.18 -19.04
C ARG A 129 5.52 -4.34 -19.56
N SER A 130 5.83 -3.33 -20.37
CA SER A 130 4.78 -2.59 -21.08
C SER A 130 4.06 -3.52 -22.06
N THR A 131 2.73 -3.46 -22.06
CA THR A 131 1.88 -4.17 -23.01
C THR A 131 1.99 -3.60 -24.42
N ALA A 132 2.29 -2.30 -24.54
CA ALA A 132 2.47 -1.61 -25.82
C ALA A 132 3.87 -1.84 -26.41
N ASP A 133 4.91 -2.00 -25.57
CA ASP A 133 6.28 -2.23 -26.01
C ASP A 133 7.03 -3.18 -25.04
N ARG A 134 7.24 -4.43 -25.48
CA ARG A 134 7.92 -5.46 -24.67
C ARG A 134 9.40 -5.18 -24.40
N ALA A 135 10.04 -4.31 -25.18
CA ALA A 135 11.44 -3.93 -24.98
C ALA A 135 11.58 -2.75 -24.00
N ARG A 136 10.51 -1.98 -23.79
CA ARG A 136 10.51 -0.84 -22.89
C ARG A 136 10.38 -1.28 -21.44
N LEU A 137 11.37 -0.91 -20.64
CA LEU A 137 11.29 -1.05 -19.19
C LEU A 137 10.15 -0.15 -18.66
N PRO A 138 9.39 -0.62 -17.67
CA PRO A 138 8.41 0.20 -16.95
C PRO A 138 9.11 1.42 -16.34
N ALA A 139 8.99 2.56 -16.99
CA ALA A 139 9.48 3.82 -16.47
C ALA A 139 8.47 4.31 -15.43
N MET A 140 8.89 4.45 -14.18
CA MET A 140 8.11 5.27 -13.26
C MET A 140 7.96 6.67 -13.87
N PRO A 141 6.77 7.29 -13.79
CA PRO A 141 6.64 8.67 -14.18
C PRO A 141 7.68 9.50 -13.42
N PRO A 142 8.33 10.46 -14.09
CA PRO A 142 9.32 11.29 -13.43
C PRO A 142 8.70 11.90 -12.18
N LEU A 143 9.44 11.84 -11.06
CA LEU A 143 9.03 12.53 -9.84
C LEU A 143 8.68 13.97 -10.24
N PRO A 144 7.52 14.50 -9.81
CA PRO A 144 7.14 15.85 -10.16
C PRO A 144 8.29 16.78 -9.77
N ARG A 145 8.91 17.40 -10.78
CA ARG A 145 10.03 18.31 -10.57
C ARG A 145 9.44 19.54 -9.90
N ARG A 146 9.66 19.67 -8.60
CA ARG A 146 9.14 20.80 -7.83
C ARG A 146 9.72 22.10 -8.39
N THR A 147 8.86 22.97 -8.89
CA THR A 147 9.24 24.28 -9.45
C THR A 147 9.43 25.36 -8.38
N GLY A 148 9.28 25.03 -7.08
CA GLY A 148 9.41 26.01 -5.99
C GLY A 148 9.65 25.41 -4.62
N ALA A 149 10.09 26.27 -3.68
CA ALA A 149 10.31 25.92 -2.28
C ALA A 149 8.97 25.64 -1.55
N ILE A 150 8.95 24.63 -0.67
CA ILE A 150 7.77 24.21 0.13
C ILE A 150 7.27 25.36 1.02
N TYR A 151 8.22 26.15 1.50
CA TYR A 151 8.00 27.41 2.15
C TYR A 151 8.75 28.43 1.32
N GLN A 152 8.04 29.39 0.72
CA GLN A 152 8.70 30.64 0.42
C GLN A 152 9.23 31.14 1.77
N GLN A 153 10.55 31.18 1.94
CA GLN A 153 11.13 31.98 3.00
C GLN A 153 10.66 33.40 2.71
N ARG A 154 9.57 33.80 3.37
CA ARG A 154 9.20 35.20 3.45
C ARG A 154 10.39 35.86 4.12
N THR A 155 11.19 36.57 3.31
CA THR A 155 12.30 37.39 3.79
C THR A 155 11.73 38.24 4.91
N ARG A 156 12.25 38.02 6.14
CA ARG A 156 11.84 38.82 7.29
C ARG A 156 12.13 40.28 6.93
N PRO A 157 11.16 41.20 7.05
CA PRO A 157 11.45 42.61 6.86
C PRO A 157 12.59 43.00 7.82
N PRO A 158 13.55 43.83 7.38
CA PRO A 158 14.60 44.30 8.28
C PRO A 158 13.95 45.00 9.47
N LEU A 159 14.31 44.61 10.70
CA LEU A 159 13.82 45.25 11.92
C LEU A 159 14.50 46.62 12.12
N SER A 160 14.30 47.54 11.18
CA SER A 160 14.86 48.90 11.21
C SER A 160 13.94 49.91 11.87
N SER A 161 12.63 49.63 11.98
CA SER A 161 11.64 50.52 12.57
C SER A 161 10.91 49.89 13.76
N ILE A 162 10.51 50.72 14.73
CA ILE A 162 9.63 50.32 15.86
C ILE A 162 8.32 49.69 15.36
N GLY A 163 7.81 50.15 14.21
CA GLY A 163 6.62 49.57 13.58
C GLY A 163 6.81 48.10 13.17
N ASP A 164 8.01 47.73 12.70
CA ASP A 164 8.33 46.36 12.29
C ASP A 164 8.40 45.41 13.49
N TYR A 165 8.94 45.89 14.63
CA TYR A 165 8.95 45.16 15.90
C TYR A 165 7.52 44.90 16.41
N LEU A 166 6.65 45.92 16.38
CA LEU A 166 5.26 45.77 16.80
C LEU A 166 4.49 44.83 15.88
N ALA A 167 4.66 44.93 14.56
CA ALA A 167 4.05 44.03 13.60
C ALA A 167 4.53 42.58 13.77
N TRP A 168 5.81 42.38 14.08
CA TRP A 168 6.37 41.07 14.39
C TRP A 168 5.74 40.46 15.64
N ILE A 169 5.68 41.20 16.75
CA ILE A 169 5.02 40.76 18.00
C ILE A 169 3.55 40.45 17.75
N TRP A 170 2.85 41.31 17.01
CA TRP A 170 1.45 41.11 16.64
C TRP A 170 1.24 39.83 15.82
N SER A 171 2.14 39.52 14.88
CA SER A 171 2.09 38.27 14.12
C SER A 171 2.22 37.03 15.01
N TYR A 172 3.02 37.07 16.07
CA TYR A 172 3.09 35.97 17.04
C TYR A 172 1.80 35.85 17.85
N PHE A 173 1.23 36.97 18.27
CA PHE A 173 -0.04 36.97 18.98
C PHE A 173 -1.17 36.38 18.13
N VAL A 174 -1.27 36.79 16.87
CA VAL A 174 -2.22 36.26 15.88
C VAL A 174 -1.99 34.77 15.64
N LEU A 175 -0.73 34.33 15.50
CA LEU A 175 -0.42 32.90 15.36
C LEU A 175 -0.87 32.09 16.58
N VAL A 176 -0.54 32.56 17.79
CA VAL A 176 -0.96 31.91 19.04
C VAL A 176 -2.48 31.84 19.11
N TRP A 177 -3.19 32.92 18.79
CA TRP A 177 -4.65 32.94 18.74
C TRP A 177 -5.22 31.91 17.76
N HIS A 178 -4.73 31.87 16.52
CA HIS A 178 -5.17 30.87 15.54
C HIS A 178 -4.90 29.44 16.01
N THR A 179 -3.71 29.17 16.58
CA THR A 179 -3.41 27.84 17.10
C THR A 179 -4.33 27.44 18.26
N LEU A 180 -4.69 28.39 19.14
CA LEU A 180 -5.65 28.12 20.23
C LEU A 180 -7.04 27.83 19.68
N VAL A 181 -7.51 28.58 18.67
CA VAL A 181 -8.79 28.34 18.00
C VAL A 181 -8.79 26.98 17.31
N ASP A 182 -7.72 26.63 16.59
CA ASP A 182 -7.60 25.35 15.89
C ASP A 182 -7.58 24.17 16.87
N ILE A 183 -6.85 24.29 17.98
CA ILE A 183 -6.85 23.29 19.05
C ILE A 183 -8.25 23.17 19.66
N ALA A 184 -8.93 24.28 19.94
CA ALA A 184 -10.28 24.26 20.49
C ALA A 184 -11.27 23.61 19.51
N LEU A 185 -11.19 23.92 18.23
CA LEU A 185 -12.03 23.35 17.18
C LEU A 185 -11.75 21.84 16.99
N LEU A 186 -10.49 21.43 17.05
CA LEU A 186 -10.09 20.03 16.98
C LEU A 186 -10.64 19.25 18.17
N ASN A 187 -10.50 19.77 19.39
CA ASN A 187 -11.07 19.15 20.59
C ASN A 187 -12.60 19.10 20.53
N ALA A 188 -13.25 20.18 20.09
CA ALA A 188 -14.69 20.21 19.89
C ALA A 188 -15.13 19.16 18.86
N THR A 189 -14.40 19.02 17.75
CA THR A 189 -14.66 17.99 16.72
C THR A 189 -14.49 16.59 17.31
N LEU A 190 -13.43 16.33 18.08
CA LEU A 190 -13.20 15.04 18.72
C LEU A 190 -14.27 14.69 19.77
N LEU A 191 -14.77 15.68 20.50
CA LEU A 191 -15.74 15.49 21.59
C LEU A 191 -17.19 15.43 21.08
N PHE A 192 -17.54 16.21 20.05
CA PHE A 192 -18.92 16.35 19.54
C PHE A 192 -19.16 15.62 18.22
N LEU A 193 -18.21 15.60 17.29
CA LEU A 193 -18.33 14.82 16.06
C LEU A 193 -17.87 13.39 16.32
N ARG A 194 -18.85 12.58 16.73
CA ARG A 194 -18.70 11.14 16.68
C ARG A 194 -19.08 10.67 15.29
N ASP A 195 -18.14 10.03 14.59
CA ASP A 195 -18.45 9.44 13.29
C ASP A 195 -19.67 8.51 13.41
N PRO A 196 -20.64 8.60 12.48
CA PRO A 196 -21.74 7.65 12.44
C PRO A 196 -21.14 6.25 12.32
N ARG A 197 -21.73 5.28 13.03
CA ARG A 197 -21.27 3.90 12.95
C ARG A 197 -21.48 3.36 11.54
N THR A 198 -20.44 3.40 10.74
CA THR A 198 -20.38 2.76 9.43
C THR A 198 -19.94 1.30 9.60
N MET A 199 -20.18 0.46 8.58
CA MET A 199 -19.68 -0.92 8.54
C MET A 199 -18.14 -1.01 8.69
N PHE A 200 -17.42 0.11 8.45
CA PHE A 200 -15.96 0.20 8.57
C PHE A 200 -15.48 0.64 9.96
N THR A 201 -16.40 0.97 10.88
CA THR A 201 -16.05 1.43 12.22
C THR A 201 -15.52 0.26 13.05
N ARG A 202 -14.31 0.38 13.59
CA ARG A 202 -13.70 -0.65 14.43
C ARG A 202 -14.49 -0.77 15.74
N VAL A 203 -15.11 -1.92 15.98
CA VAL A 203 -15.72 -2.23 17.28
C VAL A 203 -14.58 -2.39 18.31
N PRO A 204 -14.57 -1.63 19.41
CA PRO A 204 -13.57 -1.76 20.45
C PRO A 204 -13.82 -3.05 21.23
N ASP A 205 -13.20 -4.14 20.80
CA ASP A 205 -13.23 -5.41 21.51
C ASP A 205 -12.11 -5.48 22.56
N LYS A 206 -12.46 -5.99 23.75
CA LYS A 206 -11.52 -6.26 24.85
C LYS A 206 -10.57 -7.44 24.59
N VAL A 207 -10.76 -8.18 23.48
CA VAL A 207 -10.00 -9.40 23.16
C VAL A 207 -9.07 -9.13 21.97
N LYS A 208 -7.76 -9.30 22.18
CA LYS A 208 -6.70 -9.13 21.17
C LYS A 208 -6.66 -10.26 20.11
N SER A 209 -7.79 -10.86 19.75
CA SER A 209 -7.81 -11.88 18.70
C SER A 209 -7.82 -11.21 17.33
N PRO A 210 -6.95 -11.62 16.38
CA PRO A 210 -7.04 -11.14 15.01
C PRO A 210 -8.36 -11.62 14.40
N ARG A 211 -9.35 -10.72 14.28
CA ARG A 211 -10.59 -11.02 13.56
C ARG A 211 -10.28 -11.15 12.07
N ARG A 212 -10.82 -12.21 11.45
CA ARG A 212 -10.81 -12.38 10.00
C ARG A 212 -11.46 -11.15 9.35
N LYS A 213 -10.69 -10.40 8.56
CA LYS A 213 -11.22 -9.23 7.85
C LYS A 213 -11.96 -9.71 6.62
N ARG A 214 -13.23 -9.34 6.45
CA ARG A 214 -13.96 -9.55 5.20
C ARG A 214 -13.29 -8.69 4.13
N LEU A 215 -12.84 -9.32 3.05
CA LEU A 215 -12.34 -8.64 1.86
C LEU A 215 -13.38 -8.87 0.78
N VAL A 216 -13.75 -7.79 0.10
CA VAL A 216 -14.68 -7.84 -1.03
C VAL A 216 -14.01 -7.07 -2.15
N HIS A 217 -14.03 -7.62 -3.35
CA HIS A 217 -13.51 -6.92 -4.52
C HIS A 217 -14.64 -6.39 -5.38
N ARG A 218 -14.44 -5.21 -5.95
CA ARG A 218 -15.30 -4.64 -6.98
C ARG A 218 -14.43 -3.99 -8.02
N SER A 219 -14.66 -4.30 -9.28
CA SER A 219 -14.06 -3.57 -10.38
C SER A 219 -14.86 -2.32 -10.69
N LEU A 220 -14.13 -1.25 -10.98
CA LEU A 220 -14.66 0.04 -11.37
C LEU A 220 -14.02 0.39 -12.72
N ASN A 221 -14.82 0.89 -13.64
CA ASN A 221 -14.31 1.34 -14.93
C ASN A 221 -13.50 2.64 -14.72
N LEU A 222 -12.29 2.70 -15.26
CA LEU A 222 -11.45 3.90 -15.22
C LEU A 222 -12.10 5.08 -15.95
N ASP A 223 -12.92 4.82 -16.96
CA ASP A 223 -13.62 5.89 -17.67
C ASP A 223 -14.69 6.56 -16.80
N ASP A 224 -15.37 5.79 -15.95
CA ASP A 224 -16.30 6.34 -14.95
C ASP A 224 -15.55 7.19 -13.92
N VAL A 225 -14.36 6.74 -13.50
CA VAL A 225 -13.50 7.50 -12.59
C VAL A 225 -13.05 8.82 -13.22
N LYS A 226 -12.69 8.82 -14.52
CA LYS A 226 -12.35 10.04 -15.25
C LYS A 226 -13.57 10.96 -15.37
N LEU A 227 -14.75 10.42 -15.65
CA LEU A 227 -15.99 11.19 -15.75
C LEU A 227 -16.32 11.88 -14.42
N MET A 228 -16.25 11.16 -13.30
CA MET A 228 -16.40 11.75 -11.97
C MET A 228 -15.36 12.83 -11.70
N LYS A 229 -14.10 12.59 -12.04
CA LYS A 229 -13.02 13.57 -11.84
C LYS A 229 -13.29 14.87 -12.60
N THR A 230 -13.77 14.75 -13.84
CA THR A 230 -14.16 15.90 -14.68
C THR A 230 -15.37 16.62 -14.08
N ALA A 231 -16.42 15.88 -13.69
CA ALA A 231 -17.63 16.44 -13.08
C ALA A 231 -17.34 17.18 -11.76
N MET A 232 -16.40 16.67 -10.95
CA MET A 232 -15.98 17.29 -9.69
C MET A 232 -14.94 18.41 -9.87
N ASN A 233 -14.62 18.83 -11.10
CA ASN A 233 -13.59 19.83 -11.39
C ASN A 233 -12.21 19.53 -10.76
N CYS A 234 -11.89 18.24 -10.58
CA CYS A 234 -10.62 17.77 -10.00
C CYS A 234 -9.53 17.53 -11.06
N VAL A 235 -9.75 18.00 -12.29
CA VAL A 235 -8.75 18.00 -13.37
C VAL A 235 -8.10 19.37 -13.39
N PRO A 236 -6.76 19.49 -13.31
CA PRO A 236 -6.10 20.78 -13.46
C PRO A 236 -6.51 21.39 -14.81
N LYS A 237 -7.00 22.63 -14.77
CA LYS A 237 -7.28 23.38 -16.00
C LYS A 237 -5.98 23.45 -16.80
N ALA A 238 -6.03 22.98 -18.04
CA ALA A 238 -4.93 23.21 -18.97
C ALA A 238 -4.71 24.72 -19.06
N ILE A 239 -3.46 25.14 -18.83
CA ILE A 239 -2.98 26.50 -19.11
C ILE A 239 -2.66 26.56 -20.59
#